data_AF-A0A7W1N1K2-F1
#
_entry.id   AF-A0A7W1N1K2-F1
#
_cell.length_a   1.000
_cell.length_b   1.000
_cell.length_c   1.000
_cell.angle_alpha   90.00
_cell.angle_beta   90.00
_cell.angle_gamma   90.00
#
_symmetry.space_group_name_H-M   'P 1'
#
loop_
_entity.id
_entity.type
_entity.pdbx_description
1 polymer ?
#
loop_
_entity_poly.entity_id
_entity_poly.type
_entity_poly.pdbx_seq_one_letter_code
_entity_poly.pdbx_strand_id
1 'polypeptide(L)'
;MSVFRAYGWELRKLARQKRTFAGLAAAALYALAFVITLSVKKHAGIPPDIPLAKQVTKSGVVLPLALLSFATFFGAPVISSLVAGDIVAAEDTNNTLKTILTRSTGRGAIYAAKALAAATYGIALMLTMFVVSAVGSVISWGLRGVVLLDGQHVTGLHGLGLAALAYTTYLLPLAVLVAVAFLLSTATRSSAGAIVGTVIFALALQGIAALPGLSGTKPYLLPKQFDAWQSLYGAHGESILRASWVCAIYVAVALTAGWTIFRRRDVAGA
;
A
#
# COMPACT_ATOMS: atom_id res chain seq x y z
N MET A 1 27.70 12.61 -2.99
CA MET A 1 27.02 11.88 -1.88
C MET A 1 26.48 10.57 -2.44
N SER A 2 26.69 9.43 -1.78
CA SER A 2 26.13 8.14 -2.20
C SER A 2 24.61 8.09 -2.00
N VAL A 3 23.91 7.26 -2.78
CA VAL A 3 22.45 7.05 -2.70
C VAL A 3 22.02 6.76 -1.26
N PHE A 4 22.76 5.91 -0.55
CA PHE A 4 22.48 5.53 0.85
C PHE A 4 22.51 6.71 1.83
N ARG A 5 23.45 7.66 1.66
CA ARG A 5 23.51 8.85 2.53
C ARG A 5 22.35 9.80 2.26
N ALA A 6 21.94 9.95 1.00
CA ALA A 6 20.76 10.72 0.63
C ALA A 6 19.48 10.08 1.19
N TYR A 7 19.35 8.75 1.05
CA TYR A 7 18.24 7.99 1.60
C TYR A 7 18.12 8.10 3.12
N GLY A 8 19.22 7.94 3.87
CA GLY A 8 19.22 8.09 5.32
C GLY A 8 18.92 9.52 5.81
N TRP A 9 19.10 10.53 4.96
CA TRP A 9 18.67 11.89 5.26
C TRP A 9 17.17 12.07 5.02
N GLU A 10 16.64 11.56 3.90
CA GLU A 10 15.19 11.56 3.62
C GLU A 10 14.39 10.79 4.68
N LEU A 11 14.88 9.64 5.15
CA LEU A 11 14.23 8.89 6.25
C LEU A 11 14.13 9.70 7.53
N ARG A 12 15.21 10.41 7.92
CA ARG A 12 15.20 11.27 9.11
C ARG A 12 14.25 12.45 8.95
N LYS A 13 14.09 12.95 7.72
CA LYS A 13 13.12 14.00 7.40
C LYS A 13 11.69 13.46 7.60
N LEU A 14 11.36 12.33 6.98
CA LEU A 14 10.06 11.67 7.14
C LEU A 14 9.73 11.39 8.61
N ALA A 15 10.67 10.83 9.36
CA ALA A 15 10.49 10.50 10.78
C ALA A 15 10.24 11.72 11.68
N ARG A 16 10.55 12.94 11.23
CA ARG A 16 10.33 14.19 11.99
C ARG A 16 9.11 14.98 11.51
N GLN A 17 8.50 14.59 10.40
CA GLN A 17 7.34 15.28 9.86
C GLN A 17 6.07 14.83 10.58
N LYS A 18 5.36 15.80 11.18
CA LYS A 18 4.05 15.56 11.84
C LYS A 18 3.03 14.92 10.89
N ARG A 19 3.14 15.21 9.59
CA ARG A 19 2.26 14.68 8.54
C ARG A 19 2.45 13.18 8.29
N THR A 20 3.69 12.71 8.32
CA THR A 20 4.00 11.28 8.24
C THR A 20 3.38 10.51 9.40
N PHE A 21 3.43 11.08 10.60
CA PHE A 21 2.69 10.54 11.75
C PHE A 21 1.17 10.62 11.58
N ALA A 22 0.64 11.69 10.99
CA ALA A 22 -0.79 11.79 10.72
C ALA A 22 -1.27 10.69 9.74
N GLY A 23 -0.46 10.36 8.73
CA GLY A 23 -0.78 9.25 7.82
C GLY A 23 -0.68 7.87 8.45
N LEU A 24 0.33 7.63 9.30
CA LEU A 24 0.41 6.41 10.11
C LEU A 24 -0.77 6.29 11.08
N ALA A 25 -1.17 7.40 11.71
CA ALA A 25 -2.34 7.46 12.58
C ALA A 25 -3.63 7.19 11.79
N ALA A 26 -3.79 7.74 10.59
CA ALA A 26 -4.94 7.46 9.73
C ALA A 26 -5.02 5.98 9.33
N ALA A 27 -3.89 5.36 8.99
CA ALA A 27 -3.81 3.93 8.69
C ALA A 27 -4.16 3.07 9.92
N ALA A 28 -3.66 3.44 11.10
CA ALA A 28 -4.00 2.79 12.35
C ALA A 28 -5.49 2.93 12.68
N LEU A 29 -6.07 4.13 12.54
CA LEU A 29 -7.49 4.40 12.77
C LEU A 29 -8.38 3.60 11.82
N TYR A 30 -8.00 3.50 10.54
CA TYR A 30 -8.73 2.67 9.57
C TYR A 30 -8.74 1.19 9.98
N ALA A 31 -7.58 0.63 10.32
CA ALA A 31 -7.48 -0.75 10.79
C ALA A 31 -8.28 -0.97 12.10
N LEU A 32 -8.21 -0.02 13.03
CA LEU A 32 -8.88 -0.08 14.32
C LEU A 32 -10.40 0.04 14.16
N ALA A 33 -10.89 0.97 13.34
CA ALA A 33 -12.32 1.11 13.04
C ALA A 33 -12.91 -0.17 12.44
N PHE A 34 -12.15 -0.83 11.57
CA PHE A 34 -12.55 -2.12 10.99
C PHE A 34 -12.65 -3.22 12.05
N VAL A 35 -11.63 -3.36 12.90
CA VAL A 35 -11.63 -4.33 14.01
C VAL A 35 -12.80 -4.08 14.96
N ILE A 36 -13.01 -2.83 15.39
CA ILE A 36 -14.14 -2.46 16.27
C ILE A 36 -15.46 -2.82 15.62
N THR A 37 -15.66 -2.49 14.34
CA THR A 37 -16.91 -2.79 13.63
C THR A 37 -17.21 -4.28 13.65
N LEU A 38 -16.21 -5.12 13.39
CA LEU A 38 -16.37 -6.58 13.46
C LEU A 38 -16.59 -7.06 14.90
N SER A 39 -15.94 -6.45 15.88
CA SER A 39 -16.12 -6.79 17.30
C SER A 39 -17.54 -6.48 17.75
N VAL A 40 -18.10 -5.34 17.37
CA VAL A 40 -19.48 -4.95 17.68
C VAL A 40 -20.48 -5.91 17.00
N LYS A 41 -20.30 -6.21 15.71
CA LYS A 41 -21.18 -7.16 14.99
C LYS A 41 -21.21 -8.54 15.64
N LYS A 42 -20.06 -9.03 16.15
CA LYS A 42 -19.96 -10.28 16.90
C LYS A 42 -20.82 -10.24 18.18
N HIS A 43 -20.71 -9.19 18.98
CA HIS A 43 -21.47 -9.06 20.23
C HIS A 43 -22.97 -8.88 19.97
N ALA A 44 -23.35 -8.28 18.85
CA ALA A 44 -24.73 -8.09 18.43
C ALA A 44 -25.38 -9.36 17.81
N GLY A 45 -24.63 -10.44 17.61
CA GLY A 45 -25.16 -11.69 17.03
C GLY A 45 -25.55 -11.60 15.55
N ILE A 46 -25.13 -10.53 14.85
CA ILE A 46 -25.46 -10.32 13.43
C ILE A 46 -24.50 -11.17 12.58
N PRO A 47 -24.97 -12.19 11.86
CA PRO A 47 -24.12 -12.95 10.96
C PRO A 47 -23.60 -12.02 9.87
N PRO A 48 -22.29 -11.97 9.61
CA PRO A 48 -21.76 -11.03 8.64
C PRO A 48 -22.06 -11.49 7.20
N ASP A 49 -22.52 -10.56 6.36
CA ASP A 49 -23.03 -10.81 5.00
C ASP A 49 -21.98 -11.25 3.98
N ILE A 50 -20.71 -11.31 4.37
CA ILE A 50 -19.57 -11.67 3.54
C ILE A 50 -19.19 -13.15 3.78
N PRO A 51 -19.03 -13.99 2.73
CA PRO A 51 -18.69 -15.42 2.88
C PRO A 51 -17.44 -15.67 3.74
N LEU A 52 -16.42 -14.82 3.59
CA LEU A 52 -15.20 -14.85 4.42
C LEU A 52 -15.48 -14.50 5.89
N ALA A 53 -16.47 -13.65 6.17
CA ALA A 53 -16.76 -13.23 7.53
C ALA A 53 -17.53 -14.27 8.36
N LYS A 54 -18.22 -15.22 7.71
CA LYS A 54 -18.71 -16.45 8.37
C LYS A 54 -17.57 -17.32 8.89
N GLN A 55 -16.36 -17.25 8.30
CA GLN A 55 -15.15 -17.87 8.85
C GLN A 55 -14.46 -16.98 9.90
N VAL A 56 -14.51 -15.65 9.75
CA VAL A 56 -14.00 -14.65 10.72
C VAL A 56 -14.64 -14.80 12.10
N THR A 57 -15.91 -15.20 12.19
CA THR A 57 -16.61 -15.38 13.48
C THR A 57 -16.06 -16.55 14.31
N LYS A 58 -15.31 -17.49 13.69
CA LYS A 58 -14.74 -18.66 14.39
C LYS A 58 -13.28 -18.49 14.83
N SER A 59 -12.48 -17.62 14.20
CA SER A 59 -11.08 -17.43 14.57
C SER A 59 -10.58 -15.98 14.37
N GLY A 60 -9.92 -15.44 15.40
CA GLY A 60 -9.39 -14.07 15.41
C GLY A 60 -8.32 -13.79 14.36
N VAL A 61 -7.56 -14.81 13.95
CA VAL A 61 -6.43 -14.64 13.01
C VAL A 61 -6.89 -14.32 11.57
N VAL A 62 -8.18 -14.46 11.27
CA VAL A 62 -8.76 -14.16 9.95
C VAL A 62 -9.04 -12.66 9.78
N LEU A 63 -9.09 -11.88 10.85
CA LEU A 63 -9.41 -10.44 10.79
C LEU A 63 -8.42 -9.59 9.97
N PRO A 64 -7.09 -9.75 10.08
CA PRO A 64 -6.14 -9.03 9.22
C PRO A 64 -6.34 -9.32 7.73
N LEU A 65 -6.75 -10.55 7.38
CA LEU A 65 -7.05 -10.95 6.00
C LEU A 65 -8.37 -10.35 5.50
N ALA A 66 -9.36 -10.26 6.38
CA ALA A 66 -10.60 -9.56 6.09
C ALA A 66 -10.35 -8.05 5.87
N LEU A 67 -9.44 -7.46 6.64
CA LEU A 67 -8.99 -6.09 6.43
C LEU A 67 -8.32 -5.91 5.06
N LEU A 68 -7.44 -6.83 4.64
CA LEU A 68 -6.83 -6.83 3.30
C LEU A 68 -7.87 -6.91 2.18
N SER A 69 -8.89 -7.74 2.34
CA SER A 69 -9.99 -7.88 1.37
C SER A 69 -10.74 -6.54 1.21
N PHE A 70 -11.04 -5.87 2.32
CA PHE A 70 -11.62 -4.52 2.29
C PHE A 70 -10.66 -3.46 1.75
N ALA A 71 -9.38 -3.59 2.10
CA ALA A 71 -8.33 -2.69 1.66
C ALA A 71 -8.12 -2.77 0.14
N THR A 72 -8.38 -3.91 -0.49
CA THR A 72 -8.27 -4.06 -1.94
C THR A 72 -9.21 -3.12 -2.70
N PHE A 73 -10.42 -2.87 -2.17
CA PHE A 73 -11.38 -1.93 -2.77
C PHE A 73 -11.20 -0.49 -2.31
N PHE A 74 -11.09 -0.26 -1.00
CA PHE A 74 -11.05 1.11 -0.45
C PHE A 74 -9.66 1.52 0.06
N GLY A 75 -8.89 0.56 0.56
CA GLY A 75 -7.56 0.80 1.12
C GLY A 75 -6.52 1.18 0.08
N ALA A 76 -6.54 0.59 -1.13
CA ALA A 76 -5.58 0.91 -2.19
C ALA A 76 -5.62 2.41 -2.56
N PRO A 77 -6.80 3.03 -2.86
CA PRO A 77 -6.90 4.47 -3.04
C PRO A 77 -6.44 5.28 -1.82
N VAL A 78 -6.84 4.88 -0.60
CA VAL A 78 -6.48 5.60 0.64
C VAL A 78 -4.98 5.57 0.92
N ILE A 79 -4.33 4.41 0.81
CA ILE A 79 -2.89 4.27 1.04
C ILE A 79 -2.12 5.03 -0.05
N SER A 80 -2.57 4.95 -1.30
CA SER A 80 -1.94 5.69 -2.40
C SER A 80 -2.01 7.20 -2.21
N SER A 81 -3.12 7.73 -1.67
CA SER A 81 -3.29 9.15 -1.39
C SER A 81 -2.42 9.63 -0.23
N LEU A 82 -2.27 8.82 0.81
CA LEU A 82 -1.36 9.06 1.94
C LEU A 82 0.10 9.12 1.47
N VAL A 83 0.53 8.14 0.67
CA VAL A 83 1.89 8.09 0.11
C VAL A 83 2.13 9.27 -0.83
N ALA A 84 1.22 9.54 -1.77
CA ALA A 84 1.32 10.67 -2.68
C ALA A 84 1.41 12.00 -1.91
N GLY A 85 0.57 12.17 -0.90
CA GLY A 85 0.49 13.41 -0.13
C GLY A 85 1.77 13.75 0.62
N ASP A 86 2.46 12.76 1.19
CA ASP A 86 3.72 13.00 1.90
C ASP A 86 4.90 13.29 0.95
N ILE A 87 5.00 12.55 -0.17
CA ILE A 87 6.06 12.76 -1.15
C ILE A 87 6.00 14.18 -1.74
N VAL A 88 4.79 14.67 -2.03
CA VAL A 88 4.63 15.94 -2.75
C VAL A 88 4.58 17.13 -1.81
N ALA A 89 3.95 17.01 -0.64
CA ALA A 89 3.92 18.10 0.33
C ALA A 89 5.30 18.40 0.94
N ALA A 90 6.18 17.39 1.02
CA ALA A 90 7.56 17.58 1.45
C ALA A 90 8.39 18.47 0.49
N GLU A 91 7.89 18.73 -0.73
CA GLU A 91 8.50 19.64 -1.71
C GLU A 91 7.77 21.00 -1.76
N ASP A 92 6.44 21.00 -1.78
CA ASP A 92 5.60 22.20 -1.93
C ASP A 92 5.69 23.14 -0.71
N THR A 93 5.67 22.59 0.51
CA THR A 93 5.64 23.39 1.75
C THR A 93 6.98 24.07 2.07
N ASN A 94 8.10 23.52 1.59
CA ASN A 94 9.40 23.90 2.14
C ASN A 94 10.21 24.87 1.26
N ASN A 95 9.80 25.21 0.03
CA ASN A 95 10.65 25.97 -0.91
C ASN A 95 12.11 25.43 -0.99
N THR A 96 12.32 24.16 -0.63
CA THR A 96 13.64 23.60 -0.27
C THR A 96 14.45 23.19 -1.48
N LEU A 97 13.84 23.20 -2.68
CA LEU A 97 14.58 23.05 -3.93
C LEU A 97 15.70 24.09 -4.01
N LYS A 98 15.44 25.34 -3.60
CA LYS A 98 16.43 26.43 -3.66
C LYS A 98 17.61 26.23 -2.70
N THR A 99 17.41 25.56 -1.56
CA THR A 99 18.47 25.32 -0.56
C THR A 99 19.25 24.02 -0.79
N ILE A 100 18.68 23.03 -1.49
CA ILE A 100 19.34 21.75 -1.79
C ILE A 100 20.24 21.84 -3.04
N LEU A 101 19.91 22.72 -3.99
CA LEU A 101 20.67 22.91 -5.24
C LEU A 101 22.08 23.49 -5.03
N THR A 102 22.43 23.96 -3.84
CA THR A 102 23.80 24.41 -3.51
C THR A 102 24.75 23.26 -3.19
N ARG A 103 24.27 22.00 -3.08
CA ARG A 103 25.11 20.85 -2.72
C ARG A 103 25.32 19.88 -3.88
N SER A 104 26.60 19.61 -4.18
CA SER A 104 27.08 18.64 -5.18
C SER A 104 26.55 17.22 -4.91
N THR A 105 25.35 16.95 -5.44
CA THR A 105 24.69 15.64 -5.39
C THR A 105 24.14 15.30 -6.76
N GLY A 106 24.46 14.11 -7.26
CA GLY A 106 24.00 13.67 -8.57
C GLY A 106 22.48 13.57 -8.61
N ARG A 107 21.86 14.11 -9.66
CA ARG A 107 20.39 14.13 -9.88
C ARG A 107 19.75 12.74 -9.73
N GLY A 108 20.45 11.68 -10.17
CA GLY A 108 19.99 10.29 -10.03
C GLY A 108 19.98 9.75 -8.62
N ALA A 109 20.96 10.16 -7.80
CA ALA A 109 21.01 9.73 -6.40
C ALA A 109 19.86 10.34 -5.58
N ILE A 110 19.45 11.57 -5.91
CA ILE A 110 18.31 12.24 -5.28
C ILE A 110 17.00 11.55 -5.69
N TYR A 111 16.81 11.29 -6.99
CA TYR A 111 15.63 10.60 -7.49
C TYR A 111 15.46 9.21 -6.86
N ALA A 112 16.54 8.41 -6.84
CA ALA A 112 16.53 7.08 -6.24
C ALA A 112 16.28 7.13 -4.72
N ALA A 113 16.92 8.06 -4.00
CA ALA A 113 16.70 8.21 -2.56
C ALA A 113 15.24 8.55 -2.23
N LYS A 114 14.60 9.41 -3.04
CA LYS A 114 13.18 9.77 -2.88
C LYS A 114 12.25 8.60 -3.20
N ALA A 115 12.51 7.87 -4.28
CA ALA A 115 11.74 6.66 -4.61
C ALA A 115 11.83 5.61 -3.49
N LEU A 116 13.01 5.42 -2.89
CA LEU A 116 13.20 4.51 -1.76
C LEU A 116 12.52 5.00 -0.48
N ALA A 117 12.55 6.30 -0.20
CA ALA A 117 11.84 6.90 0.92
C ALA A 117 10.32 6.73 0.78
N ALA A 118 9.78 6.96 -0.42
CA ALA A 118 8.38 6.70 -0.77
C ALA A 118 7.98 5.24 -0.55
N ALA A 119 8.80 4.29 -1.04
CA ALA A 119 8.57 2.86 -0.85
C ALA A 119 8.58 2.48 0.64
N THR A 120 9.53 3.01 1.41
CA THR A 120 9.65 2.74 2.85
C THR A 120 8.44 3.26 3.62
N TYR A 121 7.91 4.41 3.23
CA TYR A 121 6.68 4.94 3.83
C TYR A 121 5.46 4.06 3.52
N GLY A 122 5.31 3.58 2.28
CA GLY A 122 4.27 2.62 1.93
C GLY A 122 4.37 1.32 2.74
N ILE A 123 5.58 0.80 2.93
CA ILE A 123 5.85 -0.37 3.78
C ILE A 123 5.47 -0.08 5.24
N ALA A 124 5.85 1.09 5.77
CA ALA A 124 5.52 1.49 7.13
C ALA A 124 4.00 1.58 7.36
N LEU A 125 3.25 2.18 6.43
CA LEU A 125 1.80 2.24 6.47
C LEU A 125 1.19 0.83 6.54
N MET A 126 1.66 -0.08 5.68
CA MET A 126 1.15 -1.45 5.69
C MET A 126 1.51 -2.22 6.94
N LEU A 127 2.73 -2.04 7.46
CA LEU A 127 3.16 -2.64 8.72
C LEU A 127 2.29 -2.14 9.88
N THR A 128 1.97 -0.84 9.93
CA THR A 128 1.06 -0.29 10.93
C THR A 128 -0.33 -0.91 10.84
N MET A 129 -0.89 -1.04 9.63
CA MET A 129 -2.18 -1.71 9.45
C MET A 129 -2.15 -3.17 9.88
N PHE A 130 -1.08 -3.90 9.57
CA PHE A 130 -0.89 -5.29 10.01
C PHE A 130 -0.81 -5.38 11.53
N VAL A 131 0.05 -4.59 12.18
CA VAL A 131 0.24 -4.64 13.63
C VAL A 131 -1.04 -4.28 14.36
N VAL A 132 -1.71 -3.19 13.97
CA VAL A 132 -2.95 -2.75 14.62
C VAL A 132 -4.06 -3.78 14.45
N SER A 133 -4.23 -4.32 13.24
CA SER A 133 -5.24 -5.36 12.99
C SER A 133 -4.91 -6.65 13.73
N ALA A 134 -3.67 -7.14 13.69
CA ALA A 134 -3.24 -8.35 14.38
C ALA A 134 -3.43 -8.23 15.90
N VAL A 135 -2.95 -7.14 16.51
CA VAL A 135 -3.11 -6.89 17.95
C VAL A 135 -4.59 -6.78 18.32
N GLY A 136 -5.36 -5.97 17.57
CA GLY A 136 -6.80 -5.82 17.81
C GLY A 136 -7.58 -7.13 17.70
N SER A 137 -7.14 -8.01 16.80
CA SER A 137 -7.73 -9.34 16.60
C SER A 137 -7.42 -10.28 17.75
N VAL A 138 -6.17 -10.31 18.22
CA VAL A 138 -5.75 -11.11 19.37
C VAL A 138 -6.49 -10.65 20.64
N ILE A 139 -6.66 -9.34 20.84
CA ILE A 139 -7.40 -8.81 21.99
C ILE A 139 -8.89 -9.20 21.94
N SER A 140 -9.53 -9.10 20.77
CA SER A 140 -10.99 -9.25 20.66
C SER A 140 -11.47 -10.71 20.51
N TRP A 141 -10.64 -11.62 19.99
CA TRP A 141 -10.98 -13.04 19.77
C TRP A 141 -9.98 -14.05 20.35
N GLY A 142 -8.80 -13.61 20.79
CA GLY A 142 -7.73 -14.51 21.24
C GLY A 142 -6.99 -15.22 20.10
N LEU A 143 -5.88 -15.85 20.44
CA LEU A 143 -5.11 -16.74 19.55
C LEU A 143 -5.77 -18.13 19.49
N ARG A 144 -6.96 -18.22 18.89
CA ARG A 144 -7.59 -19.52 18.59
C ARG A 144 -7.11 -20.00 17.21
N GLY A 145 -6.89 -21.32 17.08
CA GLY A 145 -6.49 -21.94 15.81
C GLY A 145 -7.46 -21.62 14.67
N VAL A 146 -6.95 -21.61 13.44
CA VAL A 146 -7.72 -21.33 12.21
C VAL A 146 -7.94 -22.64 11.47
N VAL A 147 -9.11 -22.80 10.86
CA VAL A 147 -9.30 -23.82 9.83
C VAL A 147 -9.05 -23.14 8.50
N LEU A 148 -8.01 -23.57 7.76
CA LEU A 148 -7.76 -23.10 6.40
C LEU A 148 -8.92 -23.54 5.49
N LEU A 149 -9.04 -22.91 4.32
CA LEU A 149 -10.05 -23.27 3.31
C LEU A 149 -9.93 -24.73 2.84
N ASP A 150 -8.74 -25.33 2.96
CA ASP A 150 -8.45 -26.76 2.74
C ASP A 150 -8.91 -27.70 3.89
N GLY A 151 -9.57 -27.18 4.93
CA GLY A 151 -10.01 -27.96 6.09
C GLY A 151 -8.90 -28.30 7.10
N GLN A 152 -7.66 -27.90 6.83
CA GLN A 152 -6.52 -28.10 7.74
C GLN A 152 -6.58 -27.15 8.95
N HIS A 153 -6.43 -27.72 10.15
CA HIS A 153 -6.31 -26.94 11.37
C HIS A 153 -4.90 -26.40 11.53
N VAL A 154 -4.78 -25.08 11.51
CA VAL A 154 -3.51 -24.37 11.67
C VAL A 154 -3.49 -23.66 13.02
N THR A 155 -2.37 -23.77 13.72
CA THR A 155 -2.17 -23.10 15.01
C THR A 155 -2.23 -21.57 14.86
N GLY A 156 -2.68 -20.85 15.89
CA GLY A 156 -2.87 -19.40 15.81
C GLY A 156 -1.59 -18.64 15.39
N LEU A 157 -0.42 -19.12 15.82
CA LEU A 157 0.89 -18.56 15.43
C LEU A 157 1.21 -18.75 13.95
N HIS A 158 0.94 -19.94 13.40
CA HIS A 158 1.20 -20.22 11.99
C HIS A 158 0.20 -19.45 11.10
N GLY A 159 -1.04 -19.25 11.56
CA GLY A 159 -2.01 -18.39 10.88
C GLY A 159 -1.57 -16.91 10.85
N LEU A 160 -0.96 -16.39 11.92
CA LEU A 160 -0.37 -15.05 11.93
C LEU A 160 0.83 -14.95 10.97
N GLY A 161 1.65 -15.99 10.87
CA GLY A 161 2.73 -16.08 9.89
C GLY A 161 2.21 -16.04 8.44
N LEU A 162 1.14 -16.79 8.14
CA LEU A 162 0.46 -16.71 6.86
C LEU A 162 -0.15 -15.33 6.60
N ALA A 163 -0.72 -14.69 7.62
CA ALA A 163 -1.23 -13.32 7.49
C ALA A 163 -0.10 -12.33 7.20
N ALA A 164 1.06 -12.46 7.85
CA ALA A 164 2.23 -11.65 7.54
C ALA A 164 2.68 -11.84 6.08
N LEU A 165 2.68 -13.09 5.57
CA LEU A 165 2.97 -13.37 4.16
C LEU A 165 1.93 -12.77 3.21
N ALA A 166 0.65 -12.74 3.59
CA ALA A 166 -0.38 -12.07 2.81
C ALA A 166 -0.09 -10.56 2.70
N TYR A 167 0.27 -9.91 3.81
CA TYR A 167 0.67 -8.50 3.80
C TYR A 167 1.93 -8.25 2.96
N THR A 168 2.92 -9.13 2.98
CA THR A 168 4.11 -8.97 2.11
C THR A 168 3.76 -9.11 0.64
N THR A 169 2.87 -10.04 0.26
CA THR A 169 2.40 -10.14 -1.13
C THR A 169 1.59 -8.91 -1.56
N TYR A 170 0.86 -8.26 -0.65
CA TYR A 170 0.14 -7.02 -0.92
C TYR A 170 1.07 -5.82 -1.16
N LEU A 171 2.32 -5.86 -0.66
CA LEU A 171 3.31 -4.80 -0.92
C LEU A 171 3.67 -4.68 -2.42
N LEU A 172 3.53 -5.75 -3.21
CA LEU A 172 3.86 -5.73 -4.63
C LEU A 172 2.95 -4.77 -5.44
N PRO A 173 1.62 -4.94 -5.43
CA PRO A 173 0.73 -3.99 -6.10
C PRO A 173 0.71 -2.62 -5.41
N LEU A 174 1.00 -2.55 -4.11
CA LEU A 174 1.20 -1.28 -3.41
C LEU A 174 2.40 -0.51 -3.98
N ALA A 175 3.50 -1.19 -4.27
CA ALA A 175 4.70 -0.56 -4.84
C ALA A 175 4.40 0.10 -6.20
N VAL A 176 3.48 -0.46 -6.99
CA VAL A 176 3.01 0.17 -8.23
C VAL A 176 2.33 1.51 -7.93
N LEU A 177 1.39 1.54 -6.99
CA LEU A 177 0.70 2.78 -6.61
C LEU A 177 1.68 3.82 -6.06
N VAL A 178 2.67 3.41 -5.26
CA VAL A 178 3.74 4.28 -4.76
C VAL A 178 4.55 4.85 -5.93
N ALA A 179 4.92 4.03 -6.92
CA ALA A 179 5.67 4.45 -8.09
C ALA A 179 4.87 5.42 -8.98
N VAL A 180 3.56 5.17 -9.16
CA VAL A 180 2.66 6.06 -9.90
C VAL A 180 2.44 7.37 -9.16
N ALA A 181 2.26 7.33 -7.84
CA ALA A 181 2.18 8.53 -7.00
C ALA A 181 3.45 9.37 -7.13
N PHE A 182 4.62 8.73 -7.12
CA PHE A 182 5.90 9.39 -7.31
C PHE A 182 6.03 9.98 -8.73
N LEU A 183 5.64 9.24 -9.77
CA LEU A 183 5.57 9.75 -11.15
C LEU A 183 4.70 11.01 -11.23
N LEU A 184 3.45 10.94 -10.74
CA LEU A 184 2.51 12.05 -10.78
C LEU A 184 2.98 13.25 -9.96
N SER A 185 3.63 13.00 -8.82
CA SER A 185 4.33 14.04 -8.04
C SER A 185 5.36 14.78 -8.90
N THR A 186 6.27 14.02 -9.54
CA THR A 186 7.31 14.61 -10.38
C THR A 186 6.75 15.33 -11.62
N ALA A 187 5.62 14.88 -12.17
CA ALA A 187 4.98 15.47 -13.33
C ALA A 187 4.22 16.76 -12.98
N THR A 188 3.36 16.73 -11.96
CA THR A 188 2.39 17.80 -11.68
C THR A 188 2.95 18.99 -10.90
N ARG A 189 4.08 18.83 -10.18
CA ARG A 189 4.62 19.87 -9.26
C ARG A 189 3.59 20.41 -8.26
N SER A 190 2.48 19.70 -8.04
CA SER A 190 1.38 20.12 -7.19
C SER A 190 1.01 18.98 -6.27
N SER A 191 1.00 19.27 -4.96
CA SER A 191 0.63 18.31 -3.93
C SER A 191 -0.79 17.80 -4.09
N ALA A 192 -1.74 18.69 -4.38
CA ALA A 192 -3.11 18.29 -4.64
C ALA A 192 -3.23 17.46 -5.94
N GLY A 193 -2.57 17.88 -7.01
CA GLY A 193 -2.64 17.21 -8.32
C GLY A 193 -2.13 15.76 -8.29
N ALA A 194 -1.03 15.52 -7.58
CA ALA A 194 -0.47 14.18 -7.44
C ALA A 194 -1.33 13.25 -6.57
N ILE A 195 -1.89 13.75 -5.45
CA ILE A 195 -2.80 12.98 -4.60
C ILE A 195 -4.04 12.58 -5.42
N VAL A 196 -4.72 13.57 -5.99
CA VAL A 196 -5.96 13.36 -6.75
C VAL A 196 -5.70 12.48 -7.98
N GLY A 197 -4.61 12.72 -8.71
CA GLY A 197 -4.24 11.93 -9.87
C GLY A 197 -4.00 10.45 -9.53
N THR A 198 -3.36 10.16 -8.39
CA THR A 198 -3.11 8.78 -7.96
C THR A 198 -4.41 8.07 -7.57
N VAL A 199 -5.30 8.78 -6.87
CA VAL A 199 -6.63 8.26 -6.51
C VAL A 199 -7.47 8.00 -7.75
N ILE A 200 -7.54 8.94 -8.68
CA ILE A 200 -8.27 8.77 -9.95
C ILE A 200 -7.68 7.61 -10.74
N PHE A 201 -6.35 7.48 -10.81
CA PHE A 201 -5.70 6.36 -11.48
C PHE A 201 -6.08 5.01 -10.86
N ALA A 202 -6.03 4.89 -9.54
CA ALA A 202 -6.42 3.67 -8.83
C ALA A 202 -7.90 3.33 -9.08
N LEU A 203 -8.80 4.31 -8.96
CA LEU A 203 -10.23 4.13 -9.19
C LEU A 203 -10.57 3.82 -10.65
N ALA A 204 -9.88 4.45 -11.62
CA ALA A 204 -10.07 4.19 -13.03
C ALA A 204 -9.69 2.75 -13.37
N LEU A 205 -8.56 2.25 -12.88
CA LEU A 205 -8.18 0.85 -13.04
C LEU A 205 -9.19 -0.10 -12.39
N GLN A 206 -9.72 0.25 -11.22
CA GLN A 206 -10.78 -0.51 -10.56
C GLN A 206 -12.06 -0.57 -11.40
N GLY A 207 -12.48 0.56 -11.97
CA GLY A 207 -13.63 0.63 -12.88
C GLY A 207 -13.43 -0.21 -14.13
N ILE A 208 -12.24 -0.16 -14.74
CA ILE A 208 -11.89 -0.99 -15.90
C ILE A 208 -11.94 -2.48 -15.53
N ALA A 209 -11.45 -2.86 -14.35
CA ALA A 209 -11.48 -4.25 -13.89
C ALA A 209 -12.91 -4.77 -13.66
N ALA A 210 -13.86 -3.89 -13.33
CA ALA A 210 -15.26 -4.23 -13.12
C ALA A 210 -16.05 -4.48 -14.42
N LEU A 211 -15.59 -3.98 -15.57
CA LEU A 211 -16.30 -4.10 -16.84
C LEU A 211 -16.43 -5.57 -17.30
N PRO A 212 -17.63 -6.04 -17.70
CA PRO A 212 -17.80 -7.33 -18.36
C PRO A 212 -17.21 -7.30 -19.78
N GLY A 213 -16.56 -8.39 -20.22
CA GLY A 213 -16.00 -8.51 -21.59
C GLY A 213 -14.47 -8.47 -21.73
N LEU A 214 -13.73 -8.00 -20.72
CA LEU A 214 -12.25 -7.94 -20.74
C LEU A 214 -11.56 -9.26 -20.30
N SER A 215 -12.09 -10.43 -20.66
CA SER A 215 -11.59 -11.72 -20.15
C SER A 215 -10.10 -11.96 -20.42
N GLY A 216 -9.57 -11.48 -21.55
CA GLY A 216 -8.16 -11.65 -21.93
C GLY A 216 -7.18 -10.70 -21.23
N THR A 217 -7.58 -9.47 -20.90
CA THR A 217 -6.70 -8.44 -20.31
C THR A 217 -6.86 -8.29 -18.80
N LYS A 218 -8.00 -8.73 -18.25
CA LYS A 218 -8.30 -8.74 -16.81
C LYS A 218 -7.17 -9.30 -15.92
N PRO A 219 -6.50 -10.42 -16.27
CA PRO A 219 -5.46 -11.00 -15.42
C PRO A 219 -4.22 -10.11 -15.26
N TYR A 220 -4.04 -9.12 -16.13
CA TYR A 220 -2.90 -8.19 -16.11
C TYR A 220 -3.24 -6.84 -15.46
N LEU A 221 -4.51 -6.61 -15.11
CA LEU A 221 -4.93 -5.36 -14.47
C LEU A 221 -4.42 -5.30 -13.02
N LEU A 222 -4.01 -4.10 -12.59
CA LEU A 222 -3.50 -3.86 -11.25
C LEU A 222 -4.46 -4.28 -10.12
N PRO A 223 -5.78 -4.01 -10.19
CA PRO A 223 -6.73 -4.43 -9.15
C PRO A 223 -6.72 -5.94 -8.91
N LYS A 224 -6.45 -6.75 -9.93
CA LYS A 224 -6.37 -8.21 -9.79
C LYS A 224 -5.11 -8.69 -9.09
N GLN A 225 -4.03 -7.91 -9.15
CA GLN A 225 -2.80 -8.26 -8.44
C GLN A 225 -2.95 -8.08 -6.91
N PHE A 226 -3.88 -7.23 -6.46
CA PHE A 226 -4.23 -7.11 -5.04
C PHE A 226 -4.92 -8.35 -4.47
N ASP A 227 -5.47 -9.23 -5.31
CA ASP A 227 -6.07 -10.51 -4.88
C ASP A 227 -5.04 -11.66 -4.79
N ALA A 228 -3.78 -11.44 -5.20
CA ALA A 228 -2.77 -12.51 -5.31
C ALA A 228 -2.46 -13.21 -3.96
N TRP A 229 -2.63 -12.51 -2.83
CA TRP A 229 -2.45 -13.08 -1.49
C TRP A 229 -3.44 -14.21 -1.18
N GLN A 230 -4.60 -14.25 -1.86
CA GLN A 230 -5.61 -15.29 -1.65
C GLN A 230 -5.10 -16.67 -2.10
N SER A 231 -4.16 -16.72 -3.05
CA SER A 231 -3.55 -17.97 -3.50
C SER A 231 -2.75 -18.70 -2.40
N LEU A 232 -2.27 -17.98 -1.38
CA LEU A 232 -1.60 -18.57 -0.20
C LEU A 232 -2.55 -19.44 0.65
N TYR A 233 -3.86 -19.25 0.50
CA TYR A 233 -4.88 -19.95 1.28
C TYR A 233 -5.64 -21.01 0.48
N GLY A 234 -5.12 -21.40 -0.69
CA GLY A 234 -5.75 -22.41 -1.55
C GLY A 234 -6.95 -21.91 -2.35
N ALA A 235 -7.27 -20.61 -2.28
CA ALA A 235 -8.27 -20.01 -3.16
C ALA A 235 -7.73 -19.93 -4.60
N HIS A 236 -8.62 -19.97 -5.60
CA HIS A 236 -8.30 -19.71 -7.01
C HIS A 236 -7.93 -18.24 -7.27
N GLY A 237 -6.98 -17.70 -6.51
CA GLY A 237 -6.40 -16.39 -6.70
C GLY A 237 -5.39 -16.37 -7.85
N GLU A 238 -5.06 -15.17 -8.31
CA GLU A 238 -3.99 -14.97 -9.29
C GLU A 238 -2.66 -15.51 -8.75
N SER A 239 -1.85 -16.12 -9.61
CA SER A 239 -0.54 -16.65 -9.23
C SER A 239 0.35 -15.52 -8.68
N ILE A 240 0.95 -15.71 -7.49
CA ILE A 240 1.91 -14.75 -6.91
C ILE A 240 3.05 -14.44 -7.88
N LEU A 241 3.48 -15.43 -8.66
CA LEU A 241 4.51 -15.24 -9.68
C LEU A 241 4.05 -14.24 -10.74
N ARG A 242 2.77 -14.34 -11.18
CA ARG A 242 2.17 -13.40 -12.13
C ARG A 242 2.10 -12.00 -11.56
N ALA A 243 1.57 -11.87 -10.35
CA ALA A 243 1.52 -10.59 -9.66
C ALA A 243 2.90 -9.95 -9.52
N SER A 244 3.93 -10.77 -9.27
CA SER A 244 5.29 -10.29 -9.09
C SER A 244 5.86 -9.65 -10.35
N TRP A 245 5.81 -10.32 -11.50
CA TRP A 245 6.38 -9.77 -12.73
C TRP A 245 5.51 -8.63 -13.29
N VAL A 246 4.18 -8.72 -13.19
CA VAL A 246 3.27 -7.64 -13.63
C VAL A 246 3.54 -6.37 -12.84
N CYS A 247 3.60 -6.46 -11.51
CA CYS A 247 3.91 -5.30 -10.66
C CYS A 247 5.31 -4.76 -10.94
N ALA A 248 6.31 -5.63 -11.17
CA ALA A 248 7.67 -5.20 -11.51
C ALA A 248 7.70 -4.37 -12.81
N ILE A 249 6.95 -4.77 -13.84
CA ILE A 249 6.84 -4.01 -15.10
C ILE A 249 6.19 -2.64 -14.84
N TYR A 250 5.06 -2.61 -14.12
CA TYR A 250 4.39 -1.34 -13.81
C TYR A 250 5.27 -0.37 -13.02
N VAL A 251 5.99 -0.86 -12.00
CA VAL A 251 6.95 -0.06 -11.23
C VAL A 251 8.07 0.44 -12.12
N ALA A 252 8.66 -0.43 -12.96
CA ALA A 252 9.74 -0.04 -13.87
C ALA A 252 9.29 1.04 -14.85
N VAL A 253 8.10 0.90 -15.45
CA VAL A 253 7.53 1.90 -16.37
C VAL A 253 7.29 3.22 -15.64
N ALA A 254 6.69 3.21 -14.45
CA ALA A 254 6.39 4.43 -13.71
C ALA A 254 7.67 5.17 -13.27
N LEU A 255 8.67 4.45 -12.75
CA LEU A 255 9.94 5.04 -12.33
C LEU A 255 10.79 5.52 -13.52
N THR A 256 10.80 4.79 -14.64
CA THR A 256 11.54 5.23 -15.84
C THR A 256 10.88 6.45 -16.47
N ALA A 257 9.54 6.49 -16.58
CA ALA A 257 8.81 7.66 -17.01
C ALA A 257 9.11 8.87 -16.11
N GLY A 258 9.07 8.69 -14.78
CA GLY A 258 9.35 9.76 -13.82
C GLY A 258 10.79 10.26 -13.94
N TRP A 259 11.74 9.35 -14.15
CA TRP A 259 13.13 9.70 -14.39
C TRP A 259 13.34 10.51 -15.68
N THR A 260 12.66 10.16 -16.77
CA THR A 260 12.77 10.92 -18.03
C THR A 260 12.22 12.33 -17.89
N ILE A 261 11.09 12.50 -17.18
CA ILE A 261 10.51 13.82 -16.89
C ILE A 261 11.45 14.62 -15.99
N PHE A 262 12.01 13.99 -14.96
CA PHE A 262 12.95 14.62 -14.04
C PHE A 262 14.25 15.06 -14.72
N ARG A 263 14.76 14.26 -15.68
CA ARG A 263 15.96 14.60 -16.45
C ARG A 263 15.77 15.74 -17.44
N ARG A 264 14.64 15.75 -18.16
CA ARG A 264 14.33 16.76 -19.19
C ARG A 264 13.97 18.12 -18.59
N ARG A 265 13.71 18.17 -17.28
CA ARG A 265 13.44 19.41 -16.55
C ARG A 265 14.77 20.02 -16.12
N ASP A 266 15.26 20.98 -16.90
CA ASP A 266 16.31 21.88 -16.44
C ASP A 266 15.81 22.78 -15.31
N VAL A 267 16.69 23.04 -14.34
CA VAL A 267 16.42 23.79 -13.11
C VAL A 267 16.74 25.29 -13.30
N ALA A 268 16.71 25.77 -14.54
CA ALA A 268 16.82 27.18 -14.87
C ALA A 268 15.43 27.68 -15.30
N GLY A 269 14.77 28.46 -14.44
CA GLY A 269 13.59 29.26 -14.79
C GLY A 269 12.27 28.81 -14.16
N ALA A 270 12.07 29.20 -12.90
CA ALA A 270 10.85 29.79 -12.32
C ALA A 270 11.07 30.04 -10.82
#